data_AF-A0A0R0ID28-F1
#
_entry.id   AF-A0A0R0ID28-F1
#
_cell.length_a   1.000
_cell.length_b   1.000
_cell.length_c   1.000
_cell.angle_alpha   90.00
_cell.angle_beta   90.00
_cell.angle_gamma   90.00
#
_symmetry.space_group_name_H-M   'P 1'
#
loop_
_entity.id
_entity.type
_entity.pdbx_description
1 polymer ?
#
loop_
_entity_poly.entity_id
_entity_poly.type
_entity_poly.pdbx_seq_one_letter_code
_entity_poly.pdbx_strand_id
1 'polypeptide(L)'
;MMHNAAFERPGMCVCLFRWFYEFRNISSAEIPTSKKTSILDVTEEGLKATFDVNVLGTITLTKLLAPFMLKRGHGHFVVMSSAAAKAPAPGQAVYSASKYAVNGYFHTLRSELCQKGIQVTVICPGPIATSNNAGSRVPSEKRVPSERCAELTIIAVTHGLKEAWISYQPVLTVMYLVQYMPTIGYWVMDKIGKSRVEAAEQKGNTYSLSLMLGKKKAT
;
A
#
# COMPACT_ATOMS: atom_id res chain seq x y z
N MET A 1 9.80 15.88 24.54
CA MET A 1 11.23 16.07 24.25
C MET A 1 11.68 14.96 23.31
N MET A 2 11.67 15.22 22.00
CA MET A 2 12.17 14.28 20.99
C MET A 2 13.65 14.54 20.76
N HIS A 3 14.48 13.52 20.98
CA HIS A 3 15.90 13.55 20.65
C HIS A 3 16.06 13.52 19.12
N ASN A 4 16.77 14.52 18.59
CA ASN A 4 17.28 14.55 17.22
C ASN A 4 18.29 13.42 17.03
N ALA A 5 17.90 12.36 16.31
CA ALA A 5 18.85 11.42 15.73
C ALA A 5 19.04 11.78 14.26
N ALA A 6 19.97 12.71 14.00
CA ALA A 6 20.56 12.89 12.69
C ALA A 6 21.49 11.70 12.42
N PHE A 7 21.03 10.73 11.63
CA PHE A 7 21.88 9.62 11.18
C PHE A 7 22.45 9.97 9.81
N GLU A 8 23.57 10.70 9.83
CA GLU A 8 24.31 11.07 8.63
C GLU A 8 25.14 9.87 8.13
N ARG A 9 24.75 9.31 6.98
CA ARG A 9 25.75 8.73 6.05
C ARG A 9 26.10 9.81 5.02
N PRO A 10 27.39 9.99 4.66
CA PRO A 10 27.76 10.89 3.58
C PRO A 10 27.18 10.37 2.26
N GLY A 11 26.23 11.11 1.66
CA GLY A 11 25.67 10.83 0.33
C GLY A 11 24.17 10.51 0.28
N MET A 12 23.50 10.30 1.41
CA MET A 12 22.04 10.10 1.44
C MET A 12 21.30 11.44 1.58
N CYS A 13 21.13 12.15 0.46
CA CYS A 13 20.16 13.23 0.38
C CYS A 13 18.77 12.59 0.26
N VAL A 14 18.21 12.18 1.41
CA VAL A 14 16.87 11.62 1.47
C VAL A 14 15.87 12.77 1.41
N CYS A 15 15.21 12.96 0.26
CA CYS A 15 14.01 13.82 0.20
C CYS A 15 12.82 13.15 0.91
N LEU A 16 12.99 12.78 2.20
CA LEU A 16 11.96 12.08 2.98
C LEU A 16 11.07 13.00 3.82
N PHE A 17 11.45 14.26 4.06
CA PHE A 17 10.93 14.98 5.24
C PHE A 17 9.80 15.98 5.03
N ARG A 18 9.40 16.30 3.80
CA ARG A 18 8.26 17.22 3.55
C ARG A 18 6.99 16.50 3.08
N TRP A 19 7.14 15.31 2.49
CA TRP A 19 6.10 14.70 1.68
C TRP A 19 5.05 13.93 2.51
N PHE A 20 5.42 13.34 3.64
CA PHE A 20 4.50 12.53 4.46
C PHE A 20 3.36 13.36 5.08
N TYR A 21 3.58 14.66 5.30
CA TYR A 21 2.56 15.60 5.82
C TYR A 21 1.67 16.17 4.71
N GLU A 22 2.22 16.49 3.53
CA GLU A 22 1.43 17.02 2.41
C GLU A 22 0.57 15.95 1.71
N PHE A 23 1.04 14.71 1.60
CA PHE A 23 0.23 13.61 1.08
C PHE A 23 -1.00 13.33 1.96
N ARG A 24 -0.89 13.61 3.27
CA ARG A 24 -1.99 13.51 4.23
C ARG A 24 -3.08 14.56 3.97
N ASN A 25 -2.74 15.74 3.47
CA ASN A 25 -3.72 16.78 3.12
C ASN A 25 -4.32 16.56 1.72
N ILE A 26 -3.52 16.12 0.74
CA ILE A 26 -3.99 15.89 -0.63
C ILE A 26 -4.93 14.67 -0.72
N SER A 27 -4.65 13.60 0.05
CA SER A 27 -5.54 12.42 0.11
C SER A 27 -6.83 12.67 0.89
N SER A 28 -6.88 13.71 1.73
CA SER A 28 -8.02 13.95 2.65
C SER A 28 -8.98 15.02 2.16
N ALA A 29 -8.59 15.85 1.19
CA ALA A 29 -9.39 17.00 0.80
C ALA A 29 -10.54 16.68 -0.17
N GLU A 30 -10.49 15.61 -0.99
CA GLU A 30 -11.53 15.47 -2.03
C GLU A 30 -11.82 14.07 -2.61
N ILE A 31 -11.12 12.99 -2.22
CA ILE A 31 -11.42 11.65 -2.77
C ILE A 31 -11.99 10.75 -1.67
N PRO A 32 -13.26 10.30 -1.77
CA PRO A 32 -13.88 9.41 -0.79
C PRO A 32 -13.33 7.98 -0.95
N THR A 33 -12.05 7.79 -0.64
CA THR A 33 -11.34 6.50 -0.73
C THR A 33 -11.71 5.53 0.39
N SER A 34 -12.55 5.92 1.35
CA SER A 34 -12.91 5.11 2.52
C SER A 34 -14.15 4.24 2.34
N LYS A 35 -15.02 4.52 1.35
CA LYS A 35 -16.23 3.73 1.14
C LYS A 35 -15.92 2.54 0.25
N LYS A 36 -16.01 1.33 0.80
CA LYS A 36 -16.05 0.10 0.00
C LYS A 36 -17.33 0.17 -0.82
N THR A 37 -17.19 0.19 -2.13
CA THR A 37 -18.29 0.36 -3.07
C THR A 37 -18.23 -0.79 -4.06
N SER A 38 -19.39 -1.26 -4.52
CA SER A 38 -19.44 -2.26 -5.59
C SER A 38 -18.72 -1.70 -6.82
N ILE A 39 -18.08 -2.57 -7.60
CA ILE A 39 -17.40 -2.15 -8.84
C ILE A 39 -18.38 -1.47 -9.82
N LEU A 40 -19.66 -1.82 -9.73
CA LEU A 40 -20.72 -1.30 -10.60
C LEU A 40 -21.17 0.12 -10.21
N ASP A 41 -20.88 0.58 -8.99
CA ASP A 41 -21.33 1.89 -8.50
C ASP A 41 -20.21 2.95 -8.48
N VAL A 42 -19.04 2.64 -9.06
CA VAL A 42 -17.95 3.61 -9.17
C VAL A 42 -18.20 4.55 -10.35
N THR A 43 -18.31 5.85 -10.07
CA THR A 43 -18.48 6.87 -11.12
C THR A 43 -17.22 7.02 -11.96
N GLU A 44 -17.37 7.44 -13.21
CA GLU A 44 -16.24 7.67 -14.12
C GLU A 44 -15.31 8.76 -13.55
N GLU A 45 -15.86 9.80 -12.93
CA GLU A 45 -15.12 10.88 -12.30
C GLU A 45 -14.29 10.37 -11.11
N GLY A 46 -14.87 9.51 -10.27
CA GLY A 46 -14.17 8.91 -9.13
C GLY A 46 -13.05 7.97 -9.56
N LEU A 47 -13.25 7.25 -10.66
CA LEU A 47 -12.22 6.43 -11.29
C LEU A 47 -11.06 7.29 -11.79
N LYS A 48 -11.36 8.32 -12.59
CA LYS A 48 -10.34 9.25 -13.13
C LYS A 48 -9.58 9.93 -12.02
N ALA A 49 -10.27 10.51 -11.03
CA ALA A 49 -9.63 11.15 -9.88
C ALA A 49 -8.68 10.20 -9.13
N THR A 50 -9.05 8.93 -8.97
CA THR A 50 -8.18 7.93 -8.32
C THR A 50 -6.91 7.68 -9.13
N PHE A 51 -7.02 7.56 -10.45
CA PHE A 51 -5.86 7.35 -11.32
C PHE A 51 -5.00 8.60 -11.47
N ASP A 52 -5.62 9.77 -11.57
CA ASP A 52 -4.93 11.06 -11.69
C ASP A 52 -4.04 11.29 -10.48
N VAL A 53 -4.57 11.08 -9.26
CA VAL A 53 -3.78 11.27 -8.03
C VAL A 53 -2.78 10.15 -7.81
N ASN A 54 -3.21 8.88 -7.84
CA ASN A 54 -2.33 7.78 -7.44
C ASN A 54 -1.29 7.45 -8.51
N VAL A 55 -1.65 7.55 -9.79
CA VAL A 55 -0.82 7.06 -10.91
C VAL A 55 -0.21 8.22 -11.68
N LEU A 56 -1.01 9.11 -12.27
CA LEU A 56 -0.48 10.16 -13.14
C LEU A 56 0.35 11.18 -12.35
N GLY A 57 -0.10 11.56 -11.16
CA GLY A 57 0.63 12.47 -10.27
C GLY A 57 1.99 11.92 -9.85
N THR A 58 2.05 10.64 -9.48
CA THR A 58 3.31 9.99 -9.06
C THR A 58 4.28 9.82 -10.23
N ILE A 59 3.79 9.44 -11.42
CA ILE A 59 4.60 9.34 -12.64
C ILE A 59 5.12 10.71 -13.05
N THR A 60 4.27 11.73 -13.06
CA THR A 60 4.65 13.09 -13.46
C THR A 60 5.73 13.65 -12.55
N LEU A 61 5.57 13.50 -11.24
CA LEU A 61 6.59 13.90 -10.27
C LEU A 61 7.91 13.16 -10.50
N THR A 62 7.85 11.86 -10.77
CA THR A 62 9.05 11.06 -11.06
C THR A 62 9.77 11.57 -12.30
N LYS A 63 9.04 11.87 -13.38
CA LYS A 63 9.60 12.43 -14.62
C LYS A 63 10.29 13.78 -14.39
N LEU A 64 9.75 14.61 -13.50
CA LEU A 64 10.32 15.91 -13.16
C LEU A 64 11.59 15.76 -12.30
N LEU A 65 11.62 14.81 -11.36
CA LEU A 65 12.74 14.63 -10.42
C LEU A 65 13.89 13.78 -10.98
N ALA A 66 13.59 12.80 -11.85
CA ALA A 66 14.57 11.85 -12.36
C ALA A 66 15.77 12.52 -13.06
N PRO A 67 15.61 13.55 -13.91
CA PRO A 67 16.76 14.22 -14.53
C PRO A 67 17.74 14.84 -13.52
N PHE A 68 17.23 15.41 -12.42
CA PHE A 68 18.08 15.98 -11.37
C PHE A 68 18.84 14.89 -10.61
N MET A 69 18.18 13.78 -10.29
CA MET A 69 18.84 12.63 -9.65
C MET A 69 19.90 12.01 -10.56
N LEU A 70 19.62 11.91 -11.86
CA LEU A 70 20.57 11.42 -12.87
C LEU A 70 21.78 12.33 -12.99
N LYS A 71 21.58 13.66 -13.07
CA LYS A 71 22.68 14.64 -13.11
C LYS A 71 23.56 14.55 -11.86
N ARG A 72 22.96 14.27 -10.70
CA ARG A 72 23.67 14.09 -9.43
C ARG A 72 24.38 12.73 -9.33
N GLY A 73 24.04 11.77 -10.19
CA GLY A 73 24.58 10.41 -10.16
C GLY A 73 24.09 9.55 -8.99
N HIS A 74 23.18 10.07 -8.15
CA HIS A 74 22.57 9.31 -7.06
C HIS A 74 21.17 9.82 -6.69
N GLY A 75 20.28 8.90 -6.33
CA GLY A 75 18.93 9.21 -5.88
C GLY A 75 18.19 7.98 -5.36
N HIS A 76 17.06 8.21 -4.68
CA HIS A 76 16.23 7.12 -4.16
C HIS A 76 14.75 7.51 -4.23
N PHE A 77 13.98 6.77 -5.02
CA PHE A 77 12.53 6.84 -5.00
C PHE A 77 11.96 5.89 -3.95
N VAL A 78 11.21 6.41 -2.99
CA VAL A 78 10.49 5.62 -1.98
C VAL A 78 9.00 5.74 -2.28
N VAL A 79 8.36 4.63 -2.62
CA VAL A 79 7.03 4.62 -3.23
C VAL A 79 6.05 3.92 -2.31
N MET A 80 4.96 4.60 -1.97
CA MET A 80 3.92 4.05 -1.11
C MET A 80 2.82 3.38 -1.92
N SER A 81 2.86 2.04 -1.96
CA SER A 81 1.86 1.19 -2.59
C SER A 81 0.84 0.68 -1.56
N SER A 82 0.41 -0.57 -1.65
CA SER A 82 -0.53 -1.22 -0.74
C SER A 82 -0.45 -2.75 -0.87
N ALA A 83 -0.90 -3.46 0.16
CA ALA A 83 -1.23 -4.88 0.07
C ALA A 83 -2.27 -5.18 -1.03
N ALA A 84 -3.14 -4.21 -1.35
CA ALA A 84 -4.08 -4.28 -2.47
C ALA A 84 -3.41 -4.36 -3.85
N ALA A 85 -2.09 -4.11 -3.94
CA ALA A 85 -1.29 -4.33 -5.15
C ALA A 85 -0.59 -5.71 -5.19
N LYS A 86 -0.89 -6.58 -4.22
CA LYS A 86 -0.31 -7.93 -4.08
C LYS A 86 -1.36 -9.01 -3.97
N ALA A 87 -2.49 -8.70 -3.33
CA ALA A 87 -3.63 -9.58 -3.23
C ALA A 87 -4.93 -8.82 -3.53
N PRO A 88 -5.95 -9.49 -4.09
CA PRO A 88 -7.26 -8.88 -4.34
C PRO A 88 -7.87 -8.27 -3.07
N ALA A 89 -8.35 -7.04 -3.19
CA ALA A 89 -9.11 -6.36 -2.15
C ALA A 89 -10.56 -6.15 -2.62
N PRO A 90 -11.50 -7.05 -2.25
CA PRO A 90 -12.91 -6.90 -2.59
C PRO A 90 -13.49 -5.55 -2.13
N GLY A 91 -14.25 -4.89 -3.01
CA GLY A 91 -14.82 -3.56 -2.75
C GLY A 91 -13.85 -2.39 -2.97
N GLN A 92 -12.63 -2.65 -3.46
CA GLN A 92 -11.60 -1.64 -3.74
C GLN A 92 -10.91 -1.91 -5.09
N ALA A 93 -11.66 -2.32 -6.11
CA ALA A 93 -11.09 -2.73 -7.39
C ALA A 93 -10.30 -1.60 -8.08
N VAL A 94 -10.86 -0.40 -8.18
CA VAL A 94 -10.21 0.77 -8.80
C VAL A 94 -8.95 1.19 -8.03
N TYR A 95 -9.03 1.22 -6.69
CA TYR A 95 -7.87 1.48 -5.86
C TYR A 95 -6.77 0.44 -6.07
N SER A 96 -7.13 -0.85 -6.06
CA SER A 96 -6.20 -1.96 -6.32
C SER A 96 -5.52 -1.79 -7.67
N ALA A 97 -6.29 -1.54 -8.74
CA ALA A 97 -5.77 -1.29 -10.08
C ALA A 97 -4.77 -0.13 -10.10
N SER A 98 -5.08 1.00 -9.44
CA SER A 98 -4.17 2.14 -9.35
C SER A 98 -2.85 1.79 -8.64
N LYS A 99 -2.89 0.97 -7.58
CA LYS A 99 -1.70 0.54 -6.84
C LYS A 99 -0.88 -0.52 -7.59
N TYR A 100 -1.52 -1.41 -8.36
CA TYR A 100 -0.84 -2.30 -9.30
C TYR A 100 -0.11 -1.50 -10.40
N ALA A 101 -0.75 -0.46 -10.95
CA ALA A 101 -0.14 0.41 -11.96
C ALA A 101 1.12 1.11 -11.43
N VAL A 102 1.06 1.66 -10.22
CA VAL A 102 2.23 2.26 -9.53
C VAL A 102 3.35 1.23 -9.33
N ASN A 103 3.03 0.02 -8.85
CA ASN A 103 4.05 -1.04 -8.70
C ASN A 103 4.72 -1.39 -10.02
N GLY A 104 3.93 -1.58 -11.08
CA GLY A 104 4.45 -1.87 -12.42
C GLY A 104 5.40 -0.79 -12.90
N TYR A 105 4.97 0.47 -12.81
CA TYR A 105 5.79 1.61 -13.23
C TYR A 105 7.14 1.68 -12.49
N PHE A 106 7.12 1.62 -11.15
CA PHE A 106 8.34 1.78 -10.36
C PHE A 106 9.26 0.56 -10.37
N HIS A 107 8.72 -0.66 -10.57
CA HIS A 107 9.54 -1.84 -10.80
C HIS A 107 10.29 -1.76 -12.12
N THR A 108 9.64 -1.29 -13.18
CA THR A 108 10.29 -1.06 -14.48
C THR A 108 11.31 0.07 -14.38
N LEU A 109 10.94 1.22 -13.80
CA LEU A 109 11.85 2.36 -13.58
C LEU A 109 13.12 1.94 -12.85
N ARG A 110 12.98 1.11 -11.81
CA ARG A 110 14.12 0.55 -11.07
C ARG A 110 15.06 -0.23 -12.00
N SER A 111 14.52 -1.06 -12.89
CA SER A 111 15.34 -1.85 -13.82
C SER A 111 16.08 -0.98 -14.83
N GLU A 112 15.49 0.15 -15.25
CA GLU A 112 16.10 1.08 -16.21
C GLU A 112 17.18 1.97 -15.57
N LEU A 113 17.02 2.33 -14.29
CA LEU A 113 17.86 3.32 -13.62
C LEU A 113 18.83 2.74 -12.58
N CYS A 114 18.77 1.44 -12.29
CA CYS A 114 19.63 0.82 -11.26
C CYS A 114 21.13 1.00 -11.53
N GLN A 115 21.55 0.95 -12.80
CA GLN A 115 22.95 1.15 -13.20
C GLN A 115 23.36 2.63 -13.20
N LYS A 116 22.40 3.56 -13.08
CA LYS A 116 22.60 5.01 -13.11
C LYS A 116 22.63 5.64 -11.71
N GLY A 117 22.83 4.82 -10.67
CA GLY A 117 22.90 5.26 -9.28
C GLY A 117 21.56 5.63 -8.64
N ILE A 118 20.43 5.35 -9.31
CA ILE A 118 19.09 5.62 -8.78
C ILE A 118 18.49 4.34 -8.21
N GLN A 119 18.17 4.39 -6.92
CA GLN A 119 17.49 3.32 -6.20
C GLN A 119 15.99 3.54 -6.18
N VAL A 120 15.24 2.44 -6.07
CA VAL A 120 13.79 2.47 -5.93
C VAL A 120 13.39 1.43 -4.90
N THR A 121 12.61 1.85 -3.91
CA THR A 121 12.02 0.97 -2.89
C THR A 121 10.51 1.12 -2.92
N VAL A 122 9.80 0.02 -3.16
CA VAL A 122 8.33 -0.03 -3.12
C VAL A 122 7.86 -0.58 -1.78
N ILE A 123 7.02 0.17 -1.08
CA ILE A 123 6.48 -0.22 0.23
C ILE A 123 5.03 -0.67 0.03
N CYS A 124 4.70 -1.89 0.44
CA CYS A 124 3.36 -2.47 0.37
C CYS A 124 2.79 -2.68 1.79
N PRO A 125 2.19 -1.65 2.40
CA PRO A 125 1.56 -1.79 3.70
C PRO A 125 0.20 -2.49 3.60
N GLY A 126 -0.10 -3.33 4.59
CA GLY A 126 -1.45 -3.82 4.85
C GLY A 126 -2.28 -2.84 5.68
N PRO A 127 -3.28 -3.30 6.44
CA PRO A 127 -4.11 -2.44 7.29
C PRO A 127 -3.27 -1.69 8.35
N ILE A 128 -3.28 -0.35 8.27
CA ILE A 128 -2.57 0.54 9.20
C ILE A 128 -3.56 1.21 10.15
N ALA A 129 -3.19 1.34 11.43
CA ALA A 129 -3.95 2.09 12.41
C ALA A 129 -3.65 3.59 12.23
N THR A 130 -4.61 4.34 11.70
CA THR A 130 -4.53 5.80 11.55
C THR A 130 -5.59 6.48 12.42
N SER A 131 -5.30 7.69 12.92
CA SER A 131 -6.17 8.44 13.85
C SER A 131 -7.61 8.65 13.34
N ASN A 132 -7.82 8.69 12.02
CA ASN A 132 -9.14 8.83 11.38
C ASN A 132 -10.02 7.58 11.48
N ASN A 133 -9.53 6.45 12.00
CA ASN A 133 -10.30 5.22 12.16
C ASN A 133 -10.93 5.06 13.56
N ALA A 134 -10.82 6.08 14.44
CA ALA A 134 -11.35 6.06 15.80
C ALA A 134 -12.88 5.82 15.90
N GLY A 135 -13.62 5.96 14.78
CA GLY A 135 -15.05 5.68 14.70
C GLY A 135 -15.45 4.27 14.22
N SER A 136 -14.54 3.46 13.67
CA SER A 136 -14.86 2.11 13.17
C SER A 136 -14.52 1.04 14.21
N ARG A 137 -15.45 0.80 15.14
CA ARG A 137 -15.38 -0.29 16.14
C ARG A 137 -15.53 -1.67 15.48
N VAL A 138 -14.52 -2.10 14.71
CA VAL A 138 -14.38 -3.50 14.29
C VAL A 138 -13.32 -4.16 15.19
N PRO A 139 -13.70 -4.97 16.20
CA PRO A 139 -12.83 -5.32 17.34
C PRO A 139 -11.68 -6.30 17.08
N SER A 140 -11.23 -6.55 15.84
CA SER A 140 -10.36 -7.73 15.60
C SER A 140 -9.44 -7.72 14.37
N GLU A 141 -9.21 -6.58 13.72
CA GLU A 141 -8.09 -6.47 12.75
C GLU A 141 -6.83 -6.02 13.50
N LYS A 142 -5.81 -6.89 13.60
CA LYS A 142 -4.47 -6.45 14.03
C LYS A 142 -3.92 -5.51 12.96
N ARG A 143 -4.05 -4.20 13.20
CA ARG A 143 -3.53 -3.14 12.33
C ARG A 143 -2.14 -2.75 12.78
N VAL A 144 -1.24 -2.54 11.83
CA VAL A 144 0.11 -2.05 12.14
C VAL A 144 0.01 -0.58 12.53
N PRO A 145 0.57 -0.13 13.67
CA PRO A 145 0.65 1.30 14.00
C PRO A 145 1.35 2.10 12.90
N SER A 146 0.92 3.35 12.67
CA SER A 146 1.56 4.23 11.68
C SER A 146 3.05 4.41 11.93
N GLU A 147 3.44 4.53 13.20
CA GLU A 147 4.81 4.73 13.66
C GLU A 147 5.65 3.51 13.29
N ARG A 148 5.13 2.32 13.55
CA ARG A 148 5.81 1.07 13.20
C ARG A 148 5.95 0.89 11.70
N CYS A 149 4.95 1.30 10.92
CA CYS A 149 5.03 1.28 9.46
C CYS A 149 6.11 2.24 8.94
N ALA A 150 6.24 3.43 9.54
CA ALA A 150 7.27 4.39 9.20
C ALA A 150 8.68 3.88 9.55
N GLU A 151 8.86 3.31 10.75
CA GLU A 151 10.11 2.67 11.17
C GLU A 151 10.56 1.59 10.18
N LEU A 152 9.67 0.66 9.86
CA LEU A 152 9.97 -0.44 8.93
C LEU A 152 10.24 0.08 7.51
N THR A 153 9.60 1.17 7.10
CA THR A 153 9.89 1.84 5.84
C THR A 153 11.31 2.41 5.83
N ILE A 154 11.71 3.12 6.88
CA ILE A 154 13.06 3.68 7.01
C ILE A 154 14.10 2.55 7.01
N ILE A 155 13.84 1.46 7.75
CA ILE A 155 14.71 0.28 7.76
C ILE A 155 14.83 -0.32 6.36
N ALA A 156 13.72 -0.50 5.64
CA ALA A 156 13.73 -1.04 4.29
C ALA A 156 14.53 -0.17 3.31
N VAL A 157 14.33 1.15 3.37
CA VAL A 157 15.02 2.14 2.52
C VAL A 157 16.51 2.17 2.82
N THR A 158 16.90 2.23 4.10
CA THR A 158 18.31 2.26 4.53
C THR A 158 19.09 1.00 4.17
N HIS A 159 18.42 -0.15 4.09
CA HIS A 159 19.01 -1.42 3.64
C HIS A 159 18.93 -1.61 2.12
N GLY A 160 18.40 -0.65 1.37
CA GLY A 160 18.29 -0.74 -0.09
C GLY A 160 17.34 -1.85 -0.55
N LEU A 161 16.33 -2.20 0.25
CA LEU A 161 15.34 -3.20 -0.16
C LEU A 161 14.59 -2.69 -1.38
N LYS A 162 14.43 -3.55 -2.39
CA LYS A 162 13.67 -3.21 -3.61
C LYS A 162 12.18 -3.12 -3.32
N GLU A 163 11.70 -3.94 -2.40
CA GLU A 163 10.31 -4.01 -2.00
C GLU A 163 10.20 -4.42 -0.52
N ALA A 164 9.24 -3.88 0.22
CA ALA A 164 8.97 -4.25 1.61
C ALA A 164 7.47 -4.39 1.88
N TRP A 165 7.06 -5.54 2.43
CA TRP A 165 5.66 -5.82 2.76
C TRP A 165 5.46 -5.70 4.26
N ILE A 166 4.61 -4.75 4.68
CA ILE A 166 4.44 -4.40 6.09
C ILE A 166 3.01 -4.72 6.50
N SER A 167 2.81 -5.88 7.10
CA SER A 167 1.50 -6.28 7.64
C SER A 167 1.63 -7.35 8.71
N TYR A 168 0.60 -7.48 9.55
CA TYR A 168 0.46 -8.60 10.46
C TYR A 168 -0.18 -9.81 9.78
N GLN A 169 0.01 -10.98 10.39
CA GLN A 169 -0.74 -12.20 10.05
C GLN A 169 -2.24 -12.02 10.39
N PRO A 170 -3.20 -12.49 9.57
CA PRO A 170 -3.06 -13.36 8.38
C PRO A 170 -2.80 -12.68 7.04
N VAL A 171 -2.87 -11.34 6.98
CA VAL A 171 -2.78 -10.58 5.71
C VAL A 171 -1.46 -10.85 5.00
N LEU A 172 -0.35 -10.86 5.74
CA LEU A 172 0.97 -11.11 5.16
C LEU A 172 1.06 -12.48 4.47
N THR A 173 0.56 -13.55 5.10
CA THR A 173 0.54 -14.89 4.48
C THR A 173 -0.32 -14.93 3.23
N VAL A 174 -1.48 -14.26 3.23
CA VAL A 174 -2.32 -14.18 2.02
C VAL A 174 -1.57 -13.49 0.88
N MET A 175 -0.85 -12.41 1.15
CA MET A 175 -0.03 -11.73 0.14
C MET A 175 1.02 -12.69 -0.45
N TYR A 176 1.71 -13.47 0.40
CA TYR A 176 2.67 -14.48 -0.06
C TYR A 176 2.01 -15.59 -0.89
N LEU A 177 0.88 -16.12 -0.44
CA LEU A 177 0.15 -17.17 -1.16
C LEU A 177 -0.32 -16.70 -2.53
N VAL A 178 -0.91 -15.51 -2.64
CA VAL A 178 -1.35 -14.97 -3.93
C VAL A 178 -0.16 -14.68 -4.86
N GLN A 179 0.94 -14.17 -4.33
CA GLN A 179 2.10 -13.80 -5.14
C GLN A 179 2.88 -15.00 -5.67
N TYR A 180 3.05 -16.06 -4.87
CA TYR A 180 3.92 -17.21 -5.21
C TYR A 180 3.15 -18.48 -5.56
N MET A 181 1.87 -18.58 -5.17
CA MET A 181 1.01 -19.73 -5.43
C MET A 181 -0.38 -19.25 -5.90
N PRO A 182 -0.48 -18.54 -7.04
CA PRO A 182 -1.70 -17.85 -7.45
C PRO A 182 -2.91 -18.77 -7.54
N THR A 183 -2.77 -20.00 -8.03
CA THR A 183 -3.88 -20.97 -8.10
C THR A 183 -4.50 -21.24 -6.72
N ILE A 184 -3.67 -21.46 -5.70
CA ILE A 184 -4.13 -21.72 -4.33
C ILE A 184 -4.57 -20.40 -3.68
N GLY A 185 -3.81 -19.32 -3.88
CA GLY A 185 -4.08 -18.01 -3.32
C GLY A 185 -5.44 -17.46 -3.77
N TYR A 186 -5.73 -17.50 -5.07
CA TYR A 186 -7.02 -17.09 -5.61
C TYR A 186 -8.15 -18.03 -5.17
N TRP A 187 -7.93 -19.36 -5.15
CA TRP A 187 -8.93 -20.29 -4.62
C TRP A 187 -9.28 -19.99 -3.14
N VAL A 188 -8.28 -19.73 -2.30
CA VAL A 188 -8.47 -19.30 -0.91
C VAL A 188 -9.22 -17.97 -0.87
N MET A 189 -8.81 -16.99 -1.68
CA MET A 189 -9.41 -15.67 -1.73
C MET A 189 -10.84 -15.66 -2.25
N ASP A 190 -11.21 -16.51 -3.20
CA ASP A 190 -12.57 -16.63 -3.73
C ASP A 190 -13.50 -17.29 -2.71
N LYS A 191 -12.99 -18.28 -1.98
CA LYS A 191 -13.71 -18.95 -0.89
C LYS A 191 -13.97 -18.00 0.28
N ILE A 192 -13.00 -17.16 0.63
CA ILE A 192 -13.14 -16.14 1.67
C ILE A 192 -13.90 -14.92 1.13
N GLY A 193 -13.77 -14.60 -0.16
CA GLY A 193 -14.28 -13.41 -0.82
C GLY A 193 -15.79 -13.30 -0.74
N LYS A 194 -16.52 -14.41 -0.94
CA LYS A 194 -17.98 -14.47 -0.74
C LYS A 194 -18.38 -14.04 0.67
N SER A 195 -17.71 -14.58 1.70
CA SER A 195 -17.95 -14.22 3.10
C SER A 195 -17.50 -12.79 3.45
N ARG A 196 -16.57 -12.19 2.69
CA ARG A 196 -16.09 -10.80 2.92
C ARG A 196 -17.00 -9.74 2.33
N VAL A 197 -17.64 -10.02 1.21
CA VAL A 197 -18.67 -9.15 0.62
C VAL A 197 -19.89 -9.12 1.54
N GLU A 198 -20.33 -10.29 2.00
CA GLU A 198 -21.41 -10.43 3.00
C GLU A 198 -21.07 -9.73 4.33
N ALA A 199 -19.82 -9.86 4.82
CA ALA A 199 -19.38 -9.15 6.02
C ALA A 199 -19.25 -7.63 5.81
N ALA A 200 -18.91 -7.16 4.60
CA ALA A 200 -18.85 -5.74 4.27
C ALA A 200 -20.25 -5.09 4.23
N GLU A 201 -21.27 -5.84 3.78
CA GLU A 201 -22.67 -5.44 3.85
C GLU A 201 -23.19 -5.37 5.29
N GLN A 202 -22.72 -6.25 6.18
CA GLN A 202 -23.13 -6.29 7.59
C GLN A 202 -22.25 -5.46 8.56
N LYS A 203 -21.36 -4.59 8.08
CA LYS A 203 -20.37 -3.84 8.92
C LYS A 203 -19.48 -4.74 9.81
N GLY A 204 -19.26 -6.00 9.42
CA GLY A 204 -18.49 -7.02 10.14
C GLY A 204 -17.01 -7.12 9.73
N ASN A 205 -16.21 -7.84 10.52
CA ASN A 205 -14.77 -7.99 10.35
C ASN A 205 -14.37 -8.77 9.08
N THR A 206 -13.73 -8.09 8.14
CA THR A 206 -13.27 -8.66 6.87
C THR A 206 -12.05 -9.59 6.94
N TYR A 207 -11.34 -9.73 8.06
CA TYR A 207 -10.10 -10.55 8.14
C TYR A 207 -10.02 -11.50 9.34
N SER A 208 -11.16 -11.94 9.90
CA SER A 208 -11.11 -12.93 11.00
C SER A 208 -10.59 -14.29 10.51
N LEU A 209 -9.75 -14.96 11.31
CA LEU A 209 -9.35 -16.35 11.06
C LEU A 209 -10.57 -17.29 11.06
N SER A 210 -11.63 -16.94 11.79
CA SER A 210 -12.92 -17.67 11.79
C SER A 210 -13.69 -17.57 10.47
N LEU A 211 -13.39 -16.59 9.61
CA LEU A 211 -13.91 -16.53 8.24
C LEU A 211 -13.08 -17.42 7.29
N MET A 212 -11.78 -17.57 7.54
CA MET A 212 -10.89 -18.43 6.74
C MET A 212 -11.10 -19.92 7.02
N LEU A 213 -11.33 -20.25 8.28
CA LEU A 213 -11.63 -21.60 8.74
C LEU A 213 -13.13 -21.67 8.94
N GLY A 214 -13.87 -21.92 7.87
CA GLY A 214 -15.33 -22.03 7.90
C GLY A 214 -15.77 -22.87 9.09
N LYS A 215 -16.52 -22.27 10.03
CA LYS A 215 -17.16 -23.02 11.12
C LYS A 215 -18.06 -24.07 10.47
N LYS A 216 -17.68 -25.35 10.55
CA LYS A 216 -18.67 -26.42 10.63
C LYS A 216 -19.47 -26.12 11.89
N LYS A 217 -20.76 -25.80 11.75
CA LYS A 217 -21.70 -25.85 12.87
C LYS A 217 -21.54 -27.25 13.49
N ALA A 218 -21.13 -27.30 14.75
CA ALA A 218 -21.32 -28.50 15.54
C ALA A 218 -22.84 -28.67 15.68
N THR A 219 -23.31 -29.82 15.20
CA THR A 219 -24.66 -30.34 15.40
C THR A 219 -24.95 -30.52 16.87
#